data_AF-A0A2S9GBI3-F1
#
_entry.id   AF-A0A2S9GBI3-F1
#
_cell.length_a   1.000
_cell.length_b   1.000
_cell.length_c   1.000
_cell.angle_alpha   90.00
_cell.angle_beta   90.00
_cell.angle_gamma   90.00
#
_symmetry.space_group_name_H-M   'P 1'
#
loop_
_entity.id
_entity.type
_entity.pdbx_description
1 polymer ?
#
loop_
_entity_poly.entity_id
_entity_poly.type
_entity_poly.pdbx_seq_one_letter_code
_entity_poly.pdbx_strand_id
1 'polypeptide(L)'
;PSVPSYFDSSLIVKDSLVHEVDVTRFLFDEEIASVQIVKPFSTPGAPEGVIDPQIAILRTVSGKHVDVELFVTTGVAYEVRTEVV
;
A
#
# COMPACT_ATOMS: atom_id res chain seq x y z
N PRO A 1 -5.01 15.84 2.52
CA PRO A 1 -4.24 15.59 1.27
C PRO A 1 -5.17 15.08 0.16
N SER A 2 -4.89 15.40 -1.10
CA SER A 2 -5.68 14.96 -2.27
C SER A 2 -4.78 14.41 -3.35
N VAL A 3 -5.27 13.47 -4.14
CA VAL A 3 -4.56 12.92 -5.32
C VAL A 3 -4.92 13.67 -6.60
N PRO A 4 -4.05 13.66 -7.64
CA PRO A 4 -4.36 14.25 -8.94
C PRO A 4 -5.59 13.63 -9.62
N SER A 5 -6.22 14.33 -10.57
CA SER A 5 -7.44 13.87 -11.25
C SER A 5 -7.24 12.62 -12.13
N TYR A 6 -6.01 12.34 -12.55
CA TYR A 6 -5.66 11.13 -13.30
C TYR A 6 -5.39 9.92 -12.40
N PHE A 7 -5.50 10.07 -11.08
CA PHE A 7 -5.15 9.02 -10.14
C PHE A 7 -6.20 7.91 -10.14
N ASP A 8 -5.77 6.67 -10.42
CA ASP A 8 -6.60 5.48 -10.39
C ASP A 8 -6.13 4.48 -9.33
N SER A 9 -6.93 3.44 -9.08
CA SER A 9 -6.60 2.41 -8.07
C SER A 9 -5.28 1.68 -8.34
N SER A 10 -4.79 1.68 -9.59
CA SER A 10 -3.51 1.04 -9.93
C SER A 10 -2.31 1.90 -9.55
N LEU A 11 -2.49 3.23 -9.46
CA LEU A 11 -1.45 4.15 -9.01
C LEU A 11 -1.19 4.03 -7.51
N ILE A 12 -2.16 3.60 -6.69
CA ILE A 12 -1.89 3.22 -5.29
C ILE A 12 -0.79 2.13 -5.22
N VAL A 13 -0.77 1.21 -6.19
CA VAL A 13 0.27 0.17 -6.25
C VAL A 13 1.56 0.71 -6.89
N LYS A 14 1.43 1.33 -8.07
CA LYS A 14 2.61 1.70 -8.90
C LYS A 14 3.36 2.92 -8.38
N ASP A 15 2.69 3.82 -7.67
CA ASP A 15 3.21 5.12 -7.23
C ASP A 15 3.35 5.20 -5.70
N SER A 16 2.72 4.28 -4.95
CA SER A 16 2.86 4.23 -3.48
C SER A 16 3.47 2.89 -3.02
N LEU A 17 2.75 1.76 -3.16
CA LEU A 17 3.21 0.44 -2.66
C LEU A 17 4.59 0.00 -3.15
N VAL A 18 5.03 0.51 -4.31
CA VAL A 18 6.36 0.23 -4.87
C VAL A 18 7.49 0.54 -3.86
N HIS A 19 7.32 1.57 -3.02
CA HIS A 19 8.30 1.93 -2.01
C HIS A 19 8.39 0.89 -0.89
N GLU A 20 7.24 0.38 -0.43
CA GLU A 20 7.20 -0.64 0.62
C GLU A 20 7.63 -2.02 0.10
N VAL A 21 7.40 -2.31 -1.19
CA VAL A 21 7.96 -3.51 -1.85
C VAL A 21 9.49 -3.47 -1.84
N ASP A 22 10.08 -2.33 -2.19
CA ASP A 22 11.54 -2.18 -2.19
C ASP A 22 12.12 -2.23 -0.78
N VAL A 23 11.53 -1.49 0.17
CA VAL A 23 12.01 -1.48 1.56
C VAL A 23 11.86 -2.84 2.24
N THR A 24 10.82 -3.63 1.91
CA THR A 24 10.65 -5.00 2.42
C THR A 24 11.79 -5.89 1.98
N ARG A 25 12.16 -5.85 0.69
CA ARG A 25 13.28 -6.64 0.15
C ARG A 25 14.60 -6.21 0.77
N PHE A 26 14.80 -4.90 0.94
CA PHE A 26 16.00 -4.34 1.56
C PHE A 26 16.14 -4.74 3.04
N LEU A 27 15.09 -4.57 3.85
CA LEU A 27 15.14 -4.82 5.29
C LEU A 27 15.34 -6.31 5.63
N PHE A 28 14.75 -7.21 4.84
CA PHE A 28 14.82 -8.64 5.10
C PHE A 28 15.85 -9.40 4.26
N ASP A 29 16.55 -8.71 3.36
CA ASP A 29 17.55 -9.27 2.44
C ASP A 29 17.02 -10.51 1.69
N GLU A 30 15.75 -10.47 1.27
CA GLU A 30 15.11 -11.57 0.56
C GLU A 30 13.95 -11.11 -0.34
N GLU A 31 13.56 -11.99 -1.27
CA GLU A 31 12.48 -11.71 -2.22
C GLU A 31 11.07 -11.94 -1.64
N ILE A 32 10.11 -11.23 -2.22
CA ILE A 32 8.67 -11.42 -1.97
C ILE A 32 8.16 -12.56 -2.87
N ALA A 33 7.58 -13.58 -2.25
CA ALA A 33 7.04 -14.76 -2.92
C ALA A 33 5.58 -14.59 -3.35
N SER A 34 4.78 -13.80 -2.62
CA SER A 34 3.40 -13.52 -2.97
C SER A 34 2.91 -12.17 -2.47
N VAL A 35 1.89 -11.66 -3.16
CA VAL A 35 1.16 -10.44 -2.82
C VAL A 35 -0.33 -10.72 -2.88
N GLN A 36 -1.08 -10.30 -1.87
CA GLN A 36 -2.54 -10.22 -1.87
C GLN A 36 -2.97 -8.77 -1.64
N ILE A 37 -3.88 -8.26 -2.47
CA ILE A 37 -4.49 -6.95 -2.27
C ILE A 37 -5.90 -7.14 -1.72
N VAL A 38 -6.14 -6.63 -0.52
CA VAL A 38 -7.47 -6.50 0.09
C VAL A 38 -8.02 -5.13 -0.29
N LYS A 39 -9.29 -5.11 -0.72
CA LYS A 39 -10.01 -3.93 -1.18
C LYS A 39 -11.22 -3.66 -0.27
N PRO A 40 -11.03 -2.93 0.83
CA PRO A 40 -12.14 -2.43 1.65
C PRO A 40 -13.10 -1.54 0.85
N PHE A 41 -14.21 -1.16 1.47
CA PHE A 41 -15.09 -0.12 0.92
C PHE A 41 -14.32 1.20 0.80
N SER A 42 -14.44 1.86 -0.35
CA SER A 42 -13.87 3.20 -0.56
C SER A 42 -14.46 4.20 0.43
N THR A 43 -13.60 5.05 0.99
CA THR A 43 -14.06 6.12 1.88
C THR A 43 -14.79 7.21 1.10
N PRO A 44 -15.62 8.05 1.75
CA PRO A 44 -16.26 9.19 1.10
C PRO A 44 -15.28 10.22 0.49
N GLY A 45 -14.02 10.21 0.93
CA GLY A 45 -12.96 11.07 0.40
C GLY A 45 -12.26 10.51 -0.84
N ALA A 46 -12.51 9.24 -1.19
CA ALA A 46 -11.91 8.61 -2.35
C ALA A 46 -12.49 9.22 -3.65
N PRO A 47 -11.65 9.51 -4.67
CA PRO A 47 -12.13 9.91 -5.98
C PRO A 47 -13.04 8.84 -6.60
N GLU A 48 -13.93 9.27 -7.50
CA GLU A 48 -14.84 8.36 -8.19
C GLU A 48 -14.08 7.23 -8.91
N GLY A 49 -14.47 5.98 -8.67
CA GLY A 49 -13.82 4.80 -9.25
C GLY A 49 -12.50 4.39 -8.58
N VAL A 50 -12.03 5.11 -7.57
CA VAL A 50 -10.83 4.77 -6.81
C VAL A 50 -11.19 3.94 -5.58
N ILE A 51 -10.47 2.84 -5.39
CA ILE A 51 -10.58 1.96 -4.22
C ILE A 51 -9.50 2.40 -3.24
N ASP A 52 -9.90 3.17 -2.22
CA ASP A 52 -9.03 3.74 -1.20
C ASP A 52 -9.72 3.72 0.18
N PRO A 53 -9.16 3.05 1.20
CA PRO A 53 -7.80 2.46 1.22
C PRO A 53 -7.67 1.12 0.50
N GLN A 54 -6.43 0.65 0.33
CA GLN A 54 -6.07 -0.73 0.01
C GLN A 54 -5.15 -1.29 1.10
N ILE A 55 -5.18 -2.61 1.31
CA ILE A 55 -4.22 -3.28 2.19
C ILE A 55 -3.47 -4.31 1.35
N ALA A 56 -2.15 -4.19 1.29
CA ALA A 56 -1.29 -5.19 0.68
C ALA A 56 -0.76 -6.14 1.75
N ILE A 57 -0.85 -7.43 1.48
CA ILE A 57 -0.25 -8.49 2.29
C ILE A 57 0.85 -9.12 1.46
N LEU A 58 2.09 -8.93 1.90
CA LEU A 58 3.29 -9.49 1.28
C LEU A 58 3.76 -10.68 2.09
N ARG A 59 4.24 -11.72 1.40
CA ARG A 59 4.92 -12.85 2.04
C ARG A 59 6.27 -13.08 1.40
N THR A 60 7.33 -13.11 2.20
CA THR A 60 8.68 -13.39 1.70
C THR A 60 8.90 -14.89 1.45
N VAL A 61 9.99 -15.24 0.75
CA VAL A 61 10.35 -16.65 0.48
C VAL A 61 10.55 -17.47 1.75
N SER A 62 11.12 -16.90 2.83
CA SER A 62 11.22 -17.56 4.13
C SER A 62 9.93 -17.53 4.95
N GLY A 63 8.90 -16.84 4.47
CA GLY A 63 7.58 -16.80 5.08
C GLY A 63 7.34 -15.65 6.06
N LYS A 64 8.18 -14.61 6.07
CA LYS A 64 7.90 -13.37 6.81
C LYS A 64 6.64 -12.71 6.24
N HIS A 65 5.86 -12.09 7.11
CA HIS A 65 4.60 -11.46 6.79
C HIS A 65 4.74 -9.95 6.91
N VAL A 66 4.30 -9.21 5.89
CA VAL A 66 4.26 -7.75 5.90
C VAL A 66 2.89 -7.30 5.44
N ASP A 67 2.19 -6.54 6.26
CA ASP A 67 0.98 -5.83 5.90
C ASP A 67 1.29 -4.34 5.68
N VAL A 68 0.70 -3.78 4.63
CA VAL A 68 0.85 -2.37 4.25
C VAL A 68 -0.52 -1.78 4.01
N GLU A 69 -0.93 -0.84 4.86
CA GLU A 69 -2.11 0.00 4.63
C GLU A 69 -1.73 1.16 3.71
N LEU A 70 -2.42 1.26 2.57
CA LEU A 70 -2.29 2.38 1.64
C LEU A 70 -3.59 3.17 1.66
N PHE A 71 -3.51 4.34 2.28
CA PHE A 71 -4.64 5.26 2.38
C PHE A 71 -4.21 6.63 1.88
N VAL A 72 -4.49 6.93 0.60
CA VAL A 72 -3.96 8.14 -0.06
C VAL A 72 -4.84 9.36 0.15
N THR A 73 -6.11 9.18 0.53
CA THR A 73 -7.06 10.26 0.86
C THR A 73 -7.41 10.32 2.35
N THR A 74 -6.43 10.15 3.24
CA THR A 74 -6.64 10.18 4.71
C THR A 74 -7.37 11.41 5.25
N GLY A 75 -7.30 12.54 4.52
CA GLY A 75 -7.83 13.83 4.97
C GLY A 75 -7.02 14.52 6.07
N VAL A 76 -6.00 13.86 6.63
CA VAL A 76 -5.25 14.36 7.80
C VAL A 76 -3.86 14.85 7.42
N ALA A 77 -2.97 13.95 6.99
CA ALA A 77 -1.56 14.26 6.74
C ALA A 77 -0.96 13.28 5.72
N TYR A 78 0.27 13.57 5.31
CA TYR A 78 1.15 12.57 4.71
C TYR A 78 1.94 11.90 5.84
N GLU A 79 1.89 10.57 5.90
CA GLU A 79 2.53 9.78 6.94
C GLU A 79 3.00 8.43 6.39
N VAL A 80 4.20 8.01 6.80
CA VAL A 80 4.77 6.69 6.53
C VAL A 80 5.19 6.09 7.87
N ARG A 81 4.74 4.88 8.16
CA ARG A 81 5.08 4.14 9.39
C ARG A 81 5.59 2.76 9.03
N THR A 82 6.55 2.28 9.83
CA THR A 82 7.07 0.91 9.74
C THR A 82 7.34 0.41 11.14
N GLU A 83 6.87 -0.79 11.44
CA GLU A 83 7.15 -1.51 12.67
C GLU A 83 7.61 -2.92 12.32
N VAL A 84 8.60 -3.43 13.06
CA VAL A 84 9.05 -4.82 12.97
C VAL A 84 8.94 -5.40 14.36
N VAL A 85 8.23 -6.53 14.49
CA VAL A 85 7.90 -7.19 15.77
C VAL A 85 8.60 -8.53 15.94
#